data_AF-A0AAW7TD45-F1
#
_entry.id   AF-A0AAW7TD45-F1
#
_cell.length_a   1.000
_cell.length_b   1.000
_cell.length_c   1.000
_cell.angle_alpha   90.00
_cell.angle_beta   90.00
_cell.angle_gamma   90.00
#
_symmetry.space_group_name_H-M   'P 1'
#
loop_
_entity.id
_entity.type
_entity.pdbx_description
1 polymer ?
#
loop_
_entity_poly.entity_id
_entity_poly.type
_entity_poly.pdbx_seq_one_letter_code
_entity_poly.pdbx_strand_id
1 'polypeptide(L)' 'MADVTLLHNDDEVLDPTDSTLRTRGSVEVDGKEKGSWEEHLNGTWTALIDGESFSAASKDALIERLGMYLS' A
#
# COMPACT_ATOMS: atom_id res chain seq x y z
N MET A 1 -4.70 11.51 -13.72
CA MET A 1 -4.97 10.64 -12.58
C MET A 1 -4.43 9.29 -12.96
N ALA A 2 -3.31 8.90 -12.34
CA ALA A 2 -2.73 7.60 -12.54
C ALA A 2 -3.69 6.52 -12.00
N ASP A 3 -3.82 5.40 -12.69
CA ASP A 3 -4.66 4.29 -12.23
C ASP A 3 -3.90 3.51 -11.15
N VAL A 4 -4.26 3.74 -9.88
CA VAL A 4 -3.59 3.12 -8.72
C VAL A 4 -4.39 1.92 -8.24
N THR A 5 -3.75 0.74 -8.24
CA THR A 5 -4.32 -0.51 -7.76
C THR A 5 -3.45 -1.07 -6.63
N LEU A 6 -4.08 -1.44 -5.51
CA LEU A 6 -3.42 -2.13 -4.41
C LEU A 6 -3.72 -3.63 -4.53
N LEU A 7 -2.71 -4.39 -4.96
CA LEU A 7 -2.78 -5.84 -5.08
C LEU A 7 -2.45 -6.49 -3.74
N HIS A 8 -3.30 -7.40 -3.28
CA HIS A 8 -2.96 -8.25 -2.13
C HIS A 8 -1.97 -9.33 -2.56
N ASN A 9 -0.95 -9.58 -1.73
CA ASN A 9 -0.01 -10.65 -1.95
C ASN A 9 -0.28 -11.78 -0.93
N ASP A 10 -0.94 -12.84 -1.37
CA ASP A 10 -1.31 -14.00 -0.53
C ASP A 10 -0.11 -14.87 -0.11
N ASP A 11 1.01 -14.80 -0.85
CA ASP A 11 2.17 -15.70 -0.65
C ASP A 11 3.21 -15.14 0.35
N GLU A 12 3.09 -13.87 0.75
CA GLU A 12 4.01 -13.27 1.72
C GLU A 12 3.57 -13.61 3.15
N VAL A 13 4.31 -14.53 3.76
CA VAL A 13 4.24 -14.79 5.20
C VAL A 13 4.44 -13.46 5.94
N LEU A 14 3.38 -12.98 6.60
CA LEU A 14 3.47 -11.81 7.46
C LEU A 14 4.57 -12.04 8.49
N ASP A 15 5.45 -11.06 8.65
CA ASP A 15 6.56 -11.18 9.58
C ASP A 15 5.99 -11.43 10.98
N PRO A 16 6.25 -12.58 11.62
CA PRO A 16 5.61 -12.92 12.89
C PRO A 16 6.07 -12.00 14.04
N THR A 17 7.11 -11.21 13.79
CA THR A 17 7.62 -10.19 14.70
C THR A 17 6.87 -8.86 14.57
N ASP A 18 6.20 -8.63 13.44
CA ASP A 18 5.32 -7.47 13.25
C ASP A 18 3.87 -7.84 13.61
N SER A 19 3.58 -7.73 14.91
CA SER A 19 2.23 -8.00 15.43
C SER A 19 1.18 -6.96 15.01
N THR A 20 1.59 -5.88 14.33
CA THR A 20 0.69 -4.80 13.92
C THR A 20 0.24 -4.92 12.47
N LEU A 21 0.97 -5.66 11.64
CA LEU A 21 0.65 -5.87 10.25
C LEU A 21 -0.50 -6.87 10.09
N ARG A 22 -1.56 -6.44 9.40
CA ARG A 22 -2.74 -7.26 9.11
C ARG A 22 -2.63 -7.92 7.74
N THR A 23 -2.21 -7.16 6.74
CA THR A 23 -2.03 -7.62 5.36
C THR A 23 -1.09 -6.69 4.62
N ARG A 24 -0.53 -7.14 3.50
CA ARG A 24 0.33 -6.34 2.63
C ARG A 24 0.18 -6.75 1.17
N GLY A 25 0.83 -6.01 0.30
CA GLY A 25 1.08 -6.43 -1.06
C GLY A 25 1.72 -5.34 -1.92
N SER A 26 1.51 -5.42 -3.23
CA SER A 26 2.14 -4.53 -4.21
C SER A 26 1.21 -3.38 -4.62
N VAL A 27 1.80 -2.21 -4.84
CA VAL A 27 1.12 -1.06 -5.47
C VAL A 27 1.44 -1.08 -6.96
N GLU A 28 0.40 -1.17 -7.78
CA GLU A 28 0.48 -0.98 -9.21
C GLU A 28 -0.05 0.39 -9.61
N VAL A 29 0.63 1.00 -10.57
CA VAL A 29 0.29 2.30 -11.14
C VAL A 29 0.36 2.17 -12.64
N ASP A 30 -0.78 2.36 -13.31
CA ASP A 30 -0.93 2.17 -14.76
C ASP A 30 -0.44 0.79 -15.24
N GLY A 31 -0.71 -0.26 -14.44
CA GLY A 31 -0.32 -1.64 -14.72
C GLY A 31 1.18 -1.94 -14.55
N LYS A 32 1.90 -1.11 -13.79
CA LYS A 32 3.30 -1.36 -13.40
C LYS A 32 3.43 -1.31 -11.90
N GLU A 33 4.10 -2.29 -11.32
CA GLU A 33 4.49 -2.26 -9.91
C GLU A 33 5.39 -1.04 -9.63
N LYS A 34 5.05 -0.28 -8.59
CA LYS A 34 5.76 0.93 -8.14
C LYS A 34 6.24 0.86 -6.70
N GLY A 35 5.75 -0.12 -5.94
CA GLY A 35 6.17 -0.32 -4.57
C GLY A 35 5.25 -1.26 -3.82
N SER A 36 5.22 -1.11 -2.50
CA SER A 36 4.46 -1.98 -1.60
C SER A 36 3.48 -1.19 -0.74
N TRP A 37 2.46 -1.87 -0.23
CA TRP A 37 1.52 -1.32 0.73
C TRP A 37 1.28 -2.31 1.87
N GLU A 38 0.83 -1.78 3.00
CA GLU A 38 0.56 -2.51 4.23
C GLU A 38 -0.73 -1.98 4.87
N GLU A 39 -1.59 -2.88 5.35
CA GLU A 39 -2.70 -2.57 6.26
C GLU A 39 -2.29 -3.00 7.66
N HIS A 40 -2.48 -2.09 8.62
CA HIS A 40 -2.19 -2.31 10.03
C HIS A 40 -3.47 -2.56 10.81
N LEU A 41 -3.38 -3.31 11.91
CA LEU A 41 -4.52 -3.66 12.78
C LEU A 41 -5.23 -2.44 13.38
N ASN A 42 -4.55 -1.30 13.46
CA ASN A 42 -5.13 -0.03 13.90
C ASN A 42 -5.98 0.66 12.79
N GLY A 43 -6.12 0.05 11.62
CA GLY A 43 -6.82 0.59 10.46
C GLY A 43 -5.99 1.52 9.58
N THR A 44 -4.71 1.73 9.90
CA THR A 44 -3.81 2.56 9.09
C THR A 44 -3.34 1.77 7.87
N TRP A 45 -3.30 2.45 6.73
CA TRP A 45 -2.76 1.95 5.49
C TRP A 45 -1.48 2.72 5.18
N THR A 46 -0.38 2.01 4.93
CA THR A 46 0.89 2.60 4.52
C THR A 46 1.29 2.12 3.13
N ALA A 47 2.01 2.95 2.39
CA ALA A 47 2.65 2.56 1.13
C ALA A 47 4.07 3.09 1.08
N LEU A 48 4.97 2.32 0.47
CA LEU A 48 6.32 2.72 0.16
C LEU A 48 6.48 2.74 -1.36
N ILE A 49 6.61 3.93 -1.93
CA ILE A 49 6.70 4.15 -3.39
C ILE A 49 8.00 4.89 -3.68
N ASP A 50 8.86 4.31 -4.50
CA ASP A 50 10.16 4.89 -4.89
C ASP A 50 11.00 5.41 -3.70
N GLY A 51 10.85 4.78 -2.51
CA GLY A 51 11.54 5.15 -1.27
C GLY A 51 10.83 6.22 -0.42
N GLU A 52 9.69 6.75 -0.85
CA GLU A 52 8.84 7.66 -0.09
C GLU A 52 7.68 6.90 0.60
N SER A 53 7.49 7.18 1.88
CA SER A 53 6.44 6.55 2.70
C SER A 53 5.18 7.40 2.77
N PHE A 54 4.03 6.80 2.45
CA PHE A 54 2.70 7.38 2.54
C PHE A 54 1.89 6.66 3.59
N SER A 55 1.01 7.40 4.28
CA SER A 55 0.08 6.83 5.26
C SER A 55 -1.31 7.43 5.09
N ALA A 56 -2.35 6.61 5.26
CA ALA A 56 -3.74 7.03 5.23
C ALA A 56 -4.59 6.21 6.21
N ALA A 57 -5.78 6.73 6.54
CA ALA A 57 -6.70 6.07 7.48
C ALA A 57 -7.55 4.94 6.84
N SER A 58 -7.50 4.79 5.52
CA SER A 58 -8.27 3.81 4.76
C SER A 58 -7.59 3.49 3.43
N LYS A 59 -7.95 2.34 2.83
CA LYS A 59 -7.52 1.93 1.48
C LYS A 59 -7.79 3.01 0.43
N ASP A 60 -9.02 3.52 0.36
CA ASP A 60 -9.42 4.52 -0.64
C ASP A 60 -8.63 5.82 -0.48
N ALA A 61 -8.45 6.29 0.76
CA ALA A 61 -7.67 7.49 1.05
C ALA A 61 -6.19 7.33 0.67
N LEU A 62 -5.63 6.12 0.80
CA LEU A 62 -4.27 5.82 0.33
C LEU A 62 -4.21 5.86 -1.20
N ILE A 63 -5.15 5.23 -1.89
CA ILE A 63 -5.25 5.22 -3.36
C ILE A 63 -5.38 6.65 -3.90
N GLU A 64 -6.27 7.47 -3.33
CA GLU A 64 -6.43 8.88 -3.72
C GLU A 64 -5.14 9.67 -3.51
N ARG A 65 -4.46 9.49 -2.37
CA ARG A 65 -3.21 10.19 -2.06
C ARG A 65 -2.09 9.81 -3.04
N LEU A 66 -1.95 8.53 -3.33
CA LEU A 66 -0.99 8.02 -4.31
C LEU A 66 -1.33 8.52 -5.72
N GLY A 67 -2.61 8.49 -6.09
CA GLY A 67 -3.10 8.99 -7.36
C GLY A 67 -2.87 10.49 -7.55
N MET A 68 -2.82 11.29 -6.48
CA MET A 68 -2.42 12.71 -6.56
C MET A 68 -0.90 12.89 -6.68
N TYR A 69 -0.11 12.07 -5.99
CA TYR A 69 1.35 12.14 -6.00
C TYR A 69 1.97 11.69 -7.34
N LEU A 70 1.39 10.65 -7.95
CA LEU A 70 1.91 9.98 -9.14
C LEU A 70 1.36 10.54 -10.46
N SER A 71 0.52 11.58 -10.41
CA SER A 71 -0.20 12.13 -11.57
C SER A 71 0.48 13.32 -12.22
#